data_AF-A0A662DGE7-F1
#
_entry.id   AF-A0A662DGE7-F1
#
_cell.length_a   1.000
_cell.length_b   1.000
_cell.length_c   1.000
_cell.angle_alpha   90.00
_cell.angle_beta   90.00
_cell.angle_gamma   90.00
#
_symmetry.space_group_name_H-M   'P 1'
#
loop_
_entity.id
_entity.type
_entity.pdbx_description
1 polymer ?
#
loop_
_entity_poly.entity_id
_entity_poly.type
_entity_poly.pdbx_seq_one_letter_code
_entity_poly.pdbx_strand_id
1 'polypeptide(L)'
;MDVTVGADGAYRCWWGVGNKDYESYHDTEWGFPQGDDHRLFEKICLEGFQSGLSWLTILRKRENFRVAFSGFDPGIVSGFTETDVERLLDDAGIVRHRGKIEATINNAKRAVDLAEERGSLAKYFWSYEPPRGDAPTDIPSITDTSTALSKDLKKRGWRFVGPTTAYAFMQAMGLVNDHLEGCFARDAAETAREQFRVASSLQGGQTSEAS
;
A
#
# COMPACT_ATOMS: atom_id res chain seq x y z
N MET A 1 9.29 -21.23 4.57
CA MET A 1 7.94 -20.75 4.96
C MET A 1 6.93 -21.67 4.27
N ASP A 2 5.77 -21.97 4.85
CA ASP A 2 4.83 -22.96 4.26
C ASP A 2 3.37 -22.50 4.41
N VAL A 3 2.44 -23.19 3.74
CA VAL A 3 1.01 -23.00 3.93
C VAL A 3 0.54 -23.66 5.23
N THR A 4 -0.55 -23.15 5.80
CA THR A 4 -1.16 -23.66 7.03
C THR A 4 -2.67 -23.74 6.85
N VAL A 5 -3.28 -24.80 7.39
CA VAL A 5 -4.72 -25.01 7.32
C VAL A 5 -5.42 -24.18 8.39
N GLY A 6 -6.32 -23.30 7.97
CA GLY A 6 -7.18 -22.53 8.87
C GLY A 6 -8.28 -23.37 9.50
N ALA A 7 -8.98 -22.82 10.50
CA ALA A 7 -10.09 -23.51 11.18
C ALA A 7 -11.29 -23.79 10.25
N ASP A 8 -11.35 -23.10 9.11
CA ASP A 8 -12.32 -23.28 8.03
C ASP A 8 -11.88 -24.30 6.96
N GLY A 9 -10.71 -24.92 7.14
CA GLY A 9 -10.15 -25.90 6.20
C GLY A 9 -9.40 -25.30 5.01
N ALA A 10 -9.32 -23.96 4.88
CA ALA A 10 -8.60 -23.32 3.79
C ALA A 10 -7.09 -23.26 4.05
N TYR A 11 -6.29 -23.60 3.03
CA TYR A 11 -4.84 -23.51 3.07
C TYR A 11 -4.40 -22.07 2.78
N ARG A 12 -3.82 -21.39 3.77
CA ARG A 12 -3.32 -20.00 3.65
C ARG A 12 -1.81 -19.96 3.80
N CYS A 13 -1.16 -18.86 3.44
CA CYS A 13 0.20 -18.60 3.89
C CYS A 13 0.28 -18.66 5.43
N TRP A 14 1.37 -19.17 6.02
CA TRP A 14 1.52 -19.34 7.48
C TRP A 14 1.14 -18.11 8.31
N TRP A 15 1.37 -16.89 7.80
CA TRP A 15 1.08 -15.64 8.49
C TRP A 15 -0.41 -15.24 8.44
N GLY A 16 -1.17 -15.82 7.51
CA GLY A 16 -2.59 -15.55 7.30
C GLY A 16 -3.52 -16.35 8.22
N VAL A 17 -3.01 -17.27 9.05
CA VAL A 17 -3.83 -18.15 9.91
C VAL A 17 -3.81 -17.69 11.37
N GLY A 18 -4.93 -17.88 12.08
CA GLY A 18 -5.00 -17.80 13.55
C GLY A 18 -5.49 -16.46 14.09
N ASN A 19 -5.74 -15.48 13.23
CA ASN A 19 -6.36 -14.21 13.57
C ASN A 19 -7.31 -13.78 12.45
N LYS A 20 -8.58 -13.55 12.78
CA LYS A 20 -9.61 -13.18 11.79
C LYS A 20 -9.29 -11.92 10.98
N ASP A 21 -8.60 -10.95 11.60
CA ASP A 21 -8.19 -9.72 10.90
C ASP A 21 -7.17 -10.07 9.80
N TYR A 22 -6.22 -10.95 10.09
CA TYR A 22 -5.24 -11.42 9.11
C TYR A 22 -5.84 -12.37 8.08
N GLU A 23 -6.73 -13.27 8.47
CA GLU A 23 -7.44 -14.16 7.54
C GLU A 23 -8.19 -13.30 6.50
N SER A 24 -9.00 -12.34 6.95
CA SER A 24 -9.74 -11.45 6.03
C SER A 24 -8.81 -10.62 5.13
N TYR A 25 -7.74 -10.06 5.68
CA TYR A 25 -6.79 -9.24 4.93
C TYR A 25 -5.99 -10.08 3.91
N HIS A 26 -5.55 -11.27 4.30
CA HIS A 26 -4.87 -12.23 3.42
C HIS A 26 -5.78 -12.66 2.27
N ASP A 27 -7.02 -13.01 2.59
CA ASP A 27 -7.94 -13.66 1.64
C ASP A 27 -8.50 -12.71 0.59
N THR A 28 -8.63 -11.42 0.93
CA THR A 28 -9.38 -10.46 0.10
C THR A 28 -8.62 -9.19 -0.28
N GLU A 29 -7.48 -8.91 0.35
CA GLU A 29 -6.72 -7.68 0.09
C GLU A 29 -5.28 -7.94 -0.38
N TRP A 30 -4.52 -8.75 0.35
CA TRP A 30 -3.08 -8.92 0.09
C TRP A 30 -2.80 -9.74 -1.18
N GLY A 31 -1.91 -9.24 -2.04
CA GLY A 31 -1.59 -9.86 -3.33
C GLY A 31 -2.60 -9.56 -4.45
N PHE A 32 -3.74 -8.95 -4.14
CA PHE A 32 -4.72 -8.54 -5.13
C PHE A 32 -4.35 -7.17 -5.74
N PRO A 33 -4.49 -7.01 -7.07
CA PRO A 33 -4.04 -5.80 -7.74
C PRO A 33 -4.90 -4.58 -7.38
N GLN A 34 -4.24 -3.49 -7.01
CA GLN A 34 -4.89 -2.21 -6.70
C GLN A 34 -4.43 -1.10 -7.66
N GLY A 35 -5.39 -0.36 -8.23
CA GLY A 35 -5.15 0.73 -9.19
C GLY A 35 -5.69 2.09 -8.76
N ASP A 36 -6.35 2.18 -7.61
CA ASP A 36 -6.83 3.43 -7.04
C ASP A 36 -5.70 4.21 -6.35
N ASP A 37 -5.46 5.45 -6.79
CA ASP A 37 -4.38 6.28 -6.29
C ASP A 37 -4.49 6.58 -4.79
N HIS A 38 -5.71 6.76 -4.26
CA HIS A 38 -5.91 7.03 -2.83
C HIS A 38 -5.56 5.79 -2.01
N ARG A 39 -5.96 4.60 -2.46
CA ARG A 39 -5.60 3.32 -1.81
C ARG A 39 -4.10 3.03 -1.88
N LEU A 40 -3.46 3.32 -3.00
CA LEU A 40 -2.01 3.17 -3.14
C LEU A 40 -1.27 4.12 -2.19
N PHE A 41 -1.70 5.38 -2.11
CA PHE A 41 -1.14 6.35 -1.19
C PHE A 41 -1.38 6.00 0.29
N GLU A 42 -2.60 5.60 0.65
CA GLU A 42 -2.95 5.07 1.99
C GLU A 42 -1.97 3.95 2.35
N LYS A 43 -1.83 2.96 1.47
CA LYS A 43 -1.05 1.77 1.76
C LYS A 43 0.42 2.06 1.98
N ILE A 44 1.08 2.81 1.08
CA ILE A 44 2.51 3.10 1.23
C ILE A 44 2.80 3.88 2.52
N CYS A 45 1.88 4.74 2.96
CA CYS A 45 2.00 5.44 4.24
C CYS A 45 1.83 4.50 5.44
N LEU A 46 0.83 3.60 5.40
CA LEU A 46 0.62 2.59 6.45
C LEU A 46 1.81 1.63 6.60
N GLU A 47 2.44 1.23 5.50
CA GLU A 47 3.69 0.44 5.53
C GLU A 47 4.84 1.24 6.20
N GLY A 48 4.90 2.56 5.98
CA GLY A 48 5.81 3.44 6.70
C GLY A 48 5.53 3.51 8.21
N PHE A 49 4.25 3.51 8.60
CA PHE A 49 3.84 3.46 10.01
C PHE A 49 4.18 2.14 10.69
N GLN A 50 4.23 1.04 9.95
CA GLN A 50 4.52 -0.30 10.47
C GLN A 50 5.95 -0.46 11.01
N SER A 51 6.91 0.37 10.62
CA SER A 51 8.31 0.24 11.09
C SER A 51 8.41 0.17 12.63
N GLY A 52 8.90 -0.96 13.16
CA GLY A 52 9.00 -1.24 14.60
C GLY A 52 7.74 -1.81 15.25
N LEU A 53 6.72 -2.17 14.48
CA LEU A 53 5.43 -2.71 14.95
C LEU A 53 5.01 -3.94 14.11
N SER A 54 4.04 -4.70 14.62
CA SER A 54 3.37 -5.73 13.82
C SER A 54 2.38 -5.11 12.82
N TRP A 55 2.21 -5.74 11.64
CA TRP A 55 1.18 -5.30 10.68
C TRP A 55 -0.22 -5.35 11.30
N LEU A 56 -0.54 -6.32 12.16
CA LEU A 56 -1.80 -6.41 12.89
C LEU A 56 -2.12 -5.14 13.69
N THR A 57 -1.10 -4.50 14.26
CA THR A 57 -1.26 -3.23 14.98
C THR A 57 -1.75 -2.13 14.06
N ILE A 58 -1.20 -2.05 12.85
CA ILE A 58 -1.60 -1.07 11.83
C ILE A 58 -2.97 -1.41 11.27
N LEU A 59 -3.23 -2.69 10.96
CA LEU A 59 -4.50 -3.16 10.42
C LEU A 59 -5.68 -2.81 11.34
N ARG A 60 -5.54 -3.04 12.65
CA ARG A 60 -6.55 -2.68 13.66
C ARG A 60 -6.76 -1.19 13.86
N LYS A 61 -5.76 -0.37 13.49
CA LYS A 61 -5.83 1.09 13.56
C LYS A 61 -6.22 1.73 12.23
N ARG A 62 -6.42 0.95 11.16
CA ARG A 62 -6.59 1.44 9.79
C ARG A 62 -7.74 2.43 9.64
N GLU A 63 -8.90 2.13 10.22
CA GLU A 63 -10.04 3.05 10.14
C GLU A 63 -9.78 4.36 10.92
N ASN A 64 -9.10 4.29 12.07
CA ASN A 64 -8.68 5.49 12.80
C ASN A 64 -7.69 6.32 11.97
N PHE A 65 -6.74 5.68 11.30
CA PHE A 65 -5.82 6.36 10.38
C PHE A 65 -6.57 7.05 9.24
N ARG A 66 -7.57 6.40 8.63
CA ARG A 66 -8.39 7.03 7.60
C ARG A 66 -9.12 8.25 8.13
N VAL A 67 -9.74 8.19 9.31
CA VAL A 67 -10.38 9.36 9.91
C VAL A 67 -9.36 10.46 10.20
N ALA A 68 -8.23 10.12 10.80
CA ALA A 68 -7.19 11.05 11.21
C ALA A 68 -6.55 11.80 10.02
N PHE A 69 -6.35 11.10 8.90
CA PHE A 69 -5.74 11.61 7.67
C PHE A 69 -6.75 11.87 6.55
N SER A 70 -8.00 12.22 6.88
CA SER A 70 -9.03 12.64 5.90
C SER A 70 -9.19 11.68 4.71
N GLY A 71 -9.31 10.38 5.00
CA GLY A 71 -9.43 9.31 4.01
C GLY A 71 -8.16 9.05 3.20
N PHE A 72 -7.01 9.59 3.62
CA PHE A 72 -5.77 9.61 2.84
C PHE A 72 -5.94 10.27 1.47
N ASP A 73 -6.79 11.30 1.35
CA ASP A 73 -6.79 12.14 0.15
C ASP A 73 -5.47 12.93 0.07
N PRO A 74 -4.60 12.71 -0.95
CA PRO A 74 -3.32 13.39 -1.01
C PRO A 74 -3.44 14.92 -1.11
N GLY A 75 -4.48 15.41 -1.79
CA GLY A 75 -4.75 16.84 -1.92
C GLY A 75 -5.05 17.48 -0.55
N ILE A 76 -5.93 16.86 0.23
CA ILE A 76 -6.29 17.35 1.58
C ILE A 76 -5.09 17.21 2.55
N VAL A 77 -4.48 16.03 2.61
CA VAL A 77 -3.40 15.75 3.58
C VAL A 77 -2.16 16.59 3.30
N SER A 78 -1.90 16.95 2.03
CA SER A 78 -0.79 17.85 1.68
C SER A 78 -0.90 19.23 2.32
N GLY A 79 -2.12 19.67 2.64
CA GLY A 79 -2.42 20.95 3.29
C GLY A 79 -2.31 20.94 4.81
N PHE A 80 -2.09 19.78 5.44
CA PHE A 80 -1.97 19.69 6.90
C PHE A 80 -0.80 20.53 7.42
N THR A 81 -1.04 21.18 8.56
CA THR A 81 -0.15 22.15 9.19
C THR A 81 0.45 21.60 10.49
N GLU A 82 1.27 22.40 11.17
CA GLU A 82 1.79 22.04 12.50
C GLU A 82 0.65 21.79 13.52
N THR A 83 -0.44 22.56 13.43
CA THR A 83 -1.62 22.34 14.28
C THR A 83 -2.25 20.97 14.05
N ASP A 84 -2.24 20.47 12.81
CA ASP A 84 -2.69 19.11 12.50
C ASP A 84 -1.73 18.06 13.04
N VAL A 85 -0.42 18.31 12.99
CA VAL A 85 0.59 17.41 13.58
C VAL A 85 0.35 17.25 15.08
N GLU A 86 0.16 18.35 15.82
CA GLU A 86 -0.12 18.30 17.26
C GLU A 86 -1.44 17.56 17.55
N ARG A 87 -2.51 17.88 16.81
CA ARG A 87 -3.80 17.17 16.91
C ARG A 87 -3.65 15.66 16.71
N LEU A 88 -2.84 15.24 15.73
CA LEU A 88 -2.59 13.83 15.43
C LEU A 88 -1.68 13.16 16.48
N LEU A 89 -0.78 13.92 17.10
CA LEU A 89 0.04 13.43 18.21
C LEU A 89 -0.77 13.17 19.48
N ASP A 90 -1.92 13.83 19.65
CA ASP A 90 -2.84 13.57 20.75
C ASP A 90 -3.81 12.41 20.48
N ASP A 91 -3.92 11.93 19.23
CA ASP A 91 -4.84 10.86 18.85
C ASP A 91 -4.29 9.46 19.20
N ALA A 92 -4.82 8.87 20.28
CA ALA A 92 -4.48 7.51 20.71
C ALA A 92 -5.00 6.40 19.75
N GLY A 93 -5.91 6.75 18.84
CA GLY A 93 -6.45 5.88 17.80
C GLY A 93 -5.40 5.45 16.78
N ILE A 94 -4.37 6.28 16.54
CA ILE A 94 -3.28 6.02 15.58
C ILE A 94 -1.95 5.71 16.27
N VAL A 95 -0.86 5.66 15.50
CA VAL A 95 0.52 5.58 16.02
C VAL A 95 1.06 7.00 16.20
N ARG A 96 1.17 7.45 17.45
CA ARG A 96 1.60 8.80 17.85
C ARG A 96 3.12 8.97 17.70
N HIS A 97 3.58 9.04 16.46
CA HIS A 97 5.00 9.22 16.13
C HIS A 97 5.18 10.40 15.18
N ARG A 98 5.68 11.52 15.70
CA ARG A 98 5.80 12.80 15.00
C ARG A 98 6.42 12.66 13.60
N GLY A 99 7.59 12.02 13.51
CA GLY A 99 8.27 11.87 12.23
C GLY A 99 7.49 11.06 11.17
N LYS A 100 6.58 10.17 11.57
CA LYS A 100 5.77 9.35 10.65
C LYS A 100 4.52 10.12 10.19
N ILE A 101 3.94 10.91 11.09
CA ILE A 101 2.87 11.87 10.78
C ILE A 101 3.37 12.91 9.78
N GLU A 102 4.48 13.60 10.10
CA GLU A 102 5.10 14.59 9.22
C GLU A 102 5.53 13.97 7.88
N ALA A 103 6.02 12.73 7.89
CA ALA A 103 6.33 12.00 6.67
C ALA A 103 5.10 11.77 5.79
N THR A 104 3.96 11.42 6.38
CA THR A 104 2.70 11.21 5.65
C THR A 104 2.24 12.51 4.98
N ILE A 105 2.32 13.64 5.69
CA ILE A 105 2.00 14.97 5.15
C ILE A 105 2.96 15.36 4.01
N ASN A 106 4.26 15.13 4.19
CA ASN A 106 5.25 15.34 3.12
C ASN A 106 4.99 14.42 1.91
N ASN A 107 4.68 13.14 2.16
CA ASN A 107 4.43 12.16 1.11
C ASN A 107 3.16 12.50 0.33
N ALA A 108 2.14 13.09 0.96
CA ALA A 108 0.95 13.58 0.28
C ALA A 108 1.29 14.65 -0.77
N LYS A 109 2.16 15.62 -0.42
CA LYS A 109 2.68 16.60 -1.39
C LYS A 109 3.40 15.92 -2.56
N ARG A 110 4.27 14.96 -2.26
CA ARG A 110 5.01 14.21 -3.28
C ARG A 110 4.12 13.30 -4.12
N ALA A 111 3.00 12.84 -3.58
CA ALA A 111 2.02 12.03 -4.28
C ALA A 111 1.28 12.86 -5.33
N VAL A 112 0.86 14.09 -4.98
CA VAL A 112 0.27 15.04 -5.94
C VAL A 112 1.26 15.34 -7.07
N ASP A 113 2.50 15.75 -6.72
CA ASP A 113 3.55 16.06 -7.71
C ASP A 113 3.80 14.86 -8.66
N LEU A 114 3.83 13.65 -8.11
CA LEU A 114 4.12 12.43 -8.86
C LEU A 114 2.95 12.00 -9.75
N ALA A 115 1.71 12.16 -9.28
CA ALA A 115 0.52 11.88 -10.08
C ALA A 115 0.41 12.86 -11.26
N GLU A 116 0.76 14.14 -11.07
CA GLU A 116 0.85 15.11 -12.16
C GLU A 116 1.92 14.73 -13.20
N GLU A 117 3.11 14.31 -12.76
CA GLU A 117 4.20 13.91 -13.65
C GLU A 117 3.89 12.62 -14.44
N ARG A 118 3.30 11.62 -13.78
CA ARG A 118 3.16 10.25 -14.31
C ARG A 118 1.75 9.96 -14.80
N GLY A 119 0.82 10.89 -14.60
CA GLY A 119 -0.61 10.80 -14.88
C GLY A 119 -1.42 10.07 -13.81
N SER A 120 -0.80 9.27 -12.94
CA SER A 120 -1.38 8.69 -11.72
C SER A 120 -0.29 7.99 -10.88
N LEU A 121 -0.55 7.78 -9.59
CA LEU A 121 0.30 6.94 -8.74
C LEU A 121 0.28 5.48 -9.21
N ALA A 122 -0.87 4.97 -9.65
CA ALA A 122 -0.97 3.63 -10.19
C ALA A 122 -0.02 3.42 -11.38
N LYS A 123 0.01 4.34 -12.35
CA LYS A 123 0.95 4.26 -13.48
C LYS A 123 2.41 4.28 -13.03
N TYR A 124 2.72 5.07 -12.01
CA TYR A 124 4.07 5.08 -11.45
C TYR A 124 4.42 3.75 -10.78
N PHE A 125 3.64 3.32 -9.78
CA PHE A 125 3.96 2.12 -9.01
C PHE A 125 3.97 0.86 -9.88
N TRP A 126 2.97 0.67 -10.75
CA TRP A 126 2.91 -0.48 -11.64
C TRP A 126 3.99 -0.47 -12.73
N SER A 127 4.68 0.66 -12.98
CA SER A 127 5.89 0.64 -13.83
C SER A 127 7.09 -0.08 -13.18
N TYR A 128 6.99 -0.42 -11.89
CA TYR A 128 7.93 -1.26 -11.15
C TYR A 128 7.42 -2.70 -10.97
N GLU A 129 6.39 -3.15 -11.69
CA GLU A 129 6.01 -4.57 -11.67
C GLU A 129 7.17 -5.42 -12.22
N PRO A 130 7.71 -6.38 -11.45
CA PRO A 130 8.71 -7.30 -11.97
C PRO A 130 8.08 -8.30 -12.95
N PRO A 131 8.89 -8.98 -13.78
CA PRO A 131 8.39 -10.08 -14.60
C PRO A 131 7.62 -11.11 -13.75
N ARG A 132 6.49 -11.59 -14.28
CA ARG A 132 5.72 -12.64 -13.62
C ARG A 132 6.54 -13.94 -13.59
N GLY A 133 6.43 -14.67 -12.50
CA GLY A 133 7.12 -15.93 -12.28
C GLY A 133 6.26 -16.91 -11.48
N ASP A 134 6.85 -18.07 -11.22
CA ASP A 134 6.23 -19.14 -10.45
C ASP A 134 5.98 -18.75 -8.98
N ALA A 135 5.31 -19.63 -8.25
CA ALA A 135 5.10 -19.43 -6.82
C ALA A 135 6.43 -19.33 -6.08
N PRO A 136 6.58 -18.36 -5.16
CA PRO A 136 7.77 -18.31 -4.33
C PRO A 136 7.78 -19.50 -3.37
N THR A 137 8.96 -20.10 -3.19
CA THR A 137 9.22 -21.08 -2.12
C THR A 137 9.60 -20.41 -0.80
N ASP A 138 9.99 -19.13 -0.86
CA ASP A 138 10.24 -18.28 0.30
C ASP A 138 9.88 -16.83 -0.05
N ILE A 139 9.46 -16.04 0.95
CA ILE A 139 9.05 -14.65 0.74
C ILE A 139 10.19 -13.73 1.20
N PRO A 140 10.95 -13.09 0.27
CA PRO A 140 12.04 -12.23 0.65
C PRO A 140 11.53 -10.95 1.32
N SER A 141 12.35 -10.31 2.15
CA SER A 141 12.00 -9.01 2.74
C SER A 141 12.32 -7.82 1.84
N ILE A 142 13.19 -7.99 0.84
CA ILE A 142 13.69 -6.97 -0.08
C ILE A 142 13.99 -7.63 -1.43
N THR A 143 13.79 -6.91 -2.53
CA THR A 143 14.20 -7.30 -3.88
C THR A 143 14.97 -6.17 -4.56
N ASP A 144 15.59 -6.44 -5.71
CA ASP A 144 16.23 -5.40 -6.53
C ASP A 144 15.20 -4.35 -6.97
N THR A 145 14.01 -4.80 -7.35
CA THR A 145 12.90 -3.92 -7.76
C THR A 145 12.41 -3.05 -6.60
N SER A 146 12.24 -3.61 -5.39
CA SER A 146 11.85 -2.81 -4.22
C SER A 146 12.94 -1.82 -3.79
N THR A 147 14.21 -2.19 -3.98
CA THR A 147 15.36 -1.31 -3.77
C THR A 147 15.36 -0.16 -4.77
N ALA A 148 15.08 -0.43 -6.04
CA ALA A 148 14.96 0.58 -7.09
C ALA A 148 13.79 1.54 -6.83
N LEU A 149 12.61 1.01 -6.50
CA LEU A 149 11.44 1.80 -6.12
C LEU A 149 11.72 2.69 -4.90
N SER A 150 12.27 2.11 -3.82
CA SER A 150 12.65 2.86 -2.61
C SER A 150 13.63 4.00 -2.92
N LYS A 151 14.64 3.74 -3.76
CA LYS A 151 15.66 4.72 -4.14
C LYS A 151 15.04 5.87 -4.92
N ASP A 152 14.14 5.58 -5.87
CA ASP A 152 13.49 6.61 -6.67
C ASP A 152 12.51 7.46 -5.83
N LEU A 153 11.68 6.83 -5.00
CA LEU A 153 10.80 7.55 -4.07
C LEU A 153 11.60 8.48 -3.14
N LYS A 154 12.70 7.99 -2.56
CA LYS A 154 13.60 8.82 -1.72
C LYS A 154 14.21 9.98 -2.48
N LYS A 155 14.65 9.76 -3.73
CA LYS A 155 15.17 10.82 -4.60
C LYS A 155 14.10 11.89 -4.87
N ARG A 156 12.84 11.48 -4.96
CA ARG A 156 11.66 12.35 -5.06
C ARG A 156 11.23 12.97 -3.73
N GLY A 157 11.97 12.74 -2.64
CA GLY A 157 11.72 13.35 -1.34
C GLY A 157 10.67 12.64 -0.49
N TRP A 158 10.21 11.44 -0.86
CA TRP A 158 9.37 10.63 0.01
C TRP A 158 10.15 10.14 1.24
N ARG A 159 9.45 9.99 2.36
CA ARG A 159 10.00 9.59 3.67
C ARG A 159 9.37 8.29 4.15
N PHE A 160 10.09 7.54 4.99
CA PHE A 160 9.67 6.23 5.52
C PHE A 160 9.37 5.16 4.46
N VAL A 161 10.02 5.24 3.30
CA VAL A 161 9.85 4.32 2.16
C VAL A 161 11.13 3.50 1.91
N GLY A 162 11.61 2.77 2.92
CA GLY A 162 12.78 1.88 2.77
C GLY A 162 12.51 0.69 1.84
N PRO A 163 13.54 -0.06 1.38
CA PRO A 163 13.35 -1.19 0.47
C PRO A 163 12.42 -2.29 1.01
N THR A 164 12.44 -2.53 2.32
CA THR A 164 11.51 -3.46 2.99
C THR A 164 10.07 -2.94 2.94
N THR A 165 9.86 -1.67 3.27
CA THR A 165 8.55 -1.00 3.16
C THR A 165 8.02 -1.02 1.72
N ALA A 166 8.90 -0.75 0.75
CA ALA A 166 8.55 -0.78 -0.66
C ALA A 166 8.14 -2.18 -1.11
N TYR A 167 8.84 -3.23 -0.64
CA TYR A 167 8.46 -4.60 -1.00
C TYR A 167 7.15 -5.03 -0.34
N ALA A 168 6.95 -4.72 0.95
CA ALA A 168 5.68 -4.97 1.63
C ALA A 168 4.50 -4.28 0.92
N PHE A 169 4.70 -3.05 0.44
CA PHE A 169 3.73 -2.35 -0.41
C PHE A 169 3.47 -3.09 -1.73
N MET A 170 4.52 -3.50 -2.44
CA MET A 170 4.40 -4.23 -3.72
C MET A 170 3.59 -5.51 -3.56
N GLN A 171 3.87 -6.28 -2.50
CA GLN A 171 3.14 -7.50 -2.16
C GLN A 171 1.68 -7.19 -1.85
N ALA A 172 1.44 -6.21 -0.98
CA ALA A 172 0.10 -5.93 -0.53
C ALA A 172 -0.81 -5.34 -1.60
N MET A 173 -0.26 -4.61 -2.58
CA MET A 173 -1.02 -3.99 -3.68
C MET A 173 -1.03 -4.84 -4.97
N GLY A 174 -0.50 -6.07 -4.91
CA GLY A 174 -0.56 -7.02 -6.01
C GLY A 174 0.38 -6.76 -7.17
N LEU A 175 1.40 -5.89 -6.99
CA LEU A 175 2.49 -5.76 -7.98
C LEU A 175 3.28 -7.06 -8.09
N VAL A 176 3.29 -7.85 -7.01
CA VAL A 176 3.75 -9.24 -6.98
C VAL A 176 2.69 -10.11 -6.33
N ASN A 177 2.62 -11.38 -6.73
CA ASN A 177 1.77 -12.38 -6.10
C ASN A 177 2.65 -13.36 -5.31
N ASP A 178 2.89 -13.00 -4.05
CA ASP A 178 3.75 -13.77 -3.15
C ASP A 178 2.96 -14.78 -2.29
N HIS A 179 1.69 -15.06 -2.63
CA HIS A 179 0.98 -16.18 -2.02
C HIS A 179 1.76 -17.47 -2.32
N LEU A 180 2.08 -18.25 -1.28
CA LEU A 180 2.85 -19.49 -1.44
C LEU A 180 2.12 -20.51 -2.32
N GLU A 181 2.87 -21.48 -2.86
CA GLU A 181 2.29 -22.64 -3.52
C GLU A 181 1.33 -23.39 -2.57
N GLY A 182 0.15 -23.77 -3.08
CA GLY A 182 -0.90 -24.40 -2.27
C GLY A 182 -1.77 -23.42 -1.46
N CYS A 183 -1.46 -22.12 -1.45
CA CYS A 183 -2.34 -21.11 -0.85
C CYS A 183 -3.60 -20.92 -1.72
N PHE A 184 -4.79 -21.05 -1.13
CA PHE A 184 -6.04 -20.96 -1.88
C PHE A 184 -6.27 -19.58 -2.53
N ALA A 185 -5.71 -18.52 -1.95
CA ALA A 185 -5.85 -17.16 -2.46
C ALA A 185 -4.96 -16.88 -3.69
N ARG A 186 -3.97 -17.74 -3.97
CA ARG A 186 -2.99 -17.51 -5.04
C ARG A 186 -3.63 -17.42 -6.42
N ASP A 187 -4.44 -18.41 -6.78
CA ASP A 187 -5.07 -18.49 -8.11
C ASP A 187 -6.07 -17.36 -8.32
N ALA A 188 -6.80 -16.99 -7.26
CA ALA A 188 -7.73 -15.86 -7.29
C ALA A 188 -6.98 -14.53 -7.48
N ALA A 189 -5.88 -14.31 -6.76
CA ALA A 189 -5.03 -13.14 -6.92
C ALA A 189 -4.41 -13.08 -8.32
N GLU A 190 -3.92 -14.20 -8.86
CA GLU A 190 -3.32 -14.21 -10.20
C GLU A 190 -4.36 -13.96 -11.30
N THR A 191 -5.55 -14.56 -11.19
CA THR A 191 -6.67 -14.28 -12.09
C THR A 191 -7.02 -12.79 -12.07
N ALA A 192 -7.08 -12.18 -10.89
CA ALA A 192 -7.32 -10.75 -10.77
C ALA A 192 -6.20 -9.93 -11.44
N ARG A 193 -4.93 -10.30 -11.26
CA ARG A 193 -3.77 -9.65 -11.89
C ARG A 193 -3.77 -9.79 -13.41
N GLU A 194 -4.19 -10.91 -13.97
CA GLU A 194 -4.33 -11.11 -15.42
C GLU A 194 -5.39 -10.19 -16.04
N GLN A 195 -6.47 -9.92 -15.30
CA GLN A 195 -7.56 -9.05 -15.73
C GLN A 195 -7.29 -7.56 -15.44
N PHE A 196 -6.41 -7.28 -14.48
CA PHE A 196 -6.12 -5.92 -14.04
C PHE A 196 -5.46 -5.08 -15.14
N ARG A 197 -5.94 -3.85 -15.29
CA ARG A 197 -5.33 -2.84 -16.16
C ARG A 197 -5.26 -1.53 -15.39
N VAL A 198 -4.09 -0.91 -15.39
CA VAL A 198 -3.97 0.48 -14.92
C VAL A 198 -4.75 1.36 -15.90
N ALA A 199 -5.70 2.13 -15.39
CA ALA A 199 -6.52 2.99 -16.23
C ALA A 199 -5.64 3.93 -17.06
N SER A 200 -5.87 3.92 -18.38
CA SER A 200 -5.33 4.96 -19.26
C SER A 200 -6.03 6.28 -18.92
N SER A 201 -5.26 7.32 -18.61
CA SER A 201 -5.78 8.67 -18.33
C SER A 201 -6.74 9.10 -19.43
N LEU A 202 -8.02 9.32 -19.08
CA LEU A 202 -8.93 10.06 -19.92
C LEU A 202 -8.44 11.51 -19.99
N GLN A 203 -8.30 12.01 -21.22
CA GLN A 203 -7.99 13.40 -21.51
C GLN A 203 -9.06 14.33 -20.91
N GLY A 204 -8.60 15.40 -20.26
CA GLY A 204 -9.24 16.72 -20.30
C GLY A 204 -10.61 16.87 -19.68
N GLY A 205 -10.68 17.55 -18.54
CA GLY A 205 -11.91 18.18 -18.08
C GLY A 205 -12.49 19.06 -19.18
N GLN A 206 -13.74 18.79 -19.57
CA GLN A 206 -14.57 19.80 -20.19
C GLN A 206 -14.98 20.80 -19.11
N THR A 207 -14.29 21.92 -19.06
CA THR A 207 -14.87 23.17 -18.58
C THR A 207 -16.00 23.54 -19.52
N SER A 208 -17.26 23.33 -19.10
CA SER A 208 -18.40 23.95 -19.75
C SER A 208 -18.52 25.39 -19.24
N GLU A 209 -18.00 26.34 -20.02
CA GLU A 209 -18.52 27.70 -20.01
C GLU A 209 -19.71 27.81 -20.97
N ALA A 210 -20.57 28.78 -20.66
CA ALA A 210 -21.66 29.36 -21.45
C ALA A 210 -23.02 28.65 -21.46
N SER A 211 -23.94 29.13 -20.61
CA SER A 211 -25.01 30.07 -21.03
C SER A 211 -25.65 30.73 -19.81
#